data_AF-A0A0G0PCW1-F1
#
_entry.id   AF-A0A0G0PCW1-F1
#
_cell.length_a   1.000
_cell.length_b   1.000
_cell.length_c   1.000
_cell.angle_alpha   90.00
_cell.angle_beta   90.00
_cell.angle_gamma   90.00
#
_symmetry.space_group_name_H-M   'P 1'
#
loop_
_entity.id
_entity.type
_entity.pdbx_description
1 polymer ?
#
loop_
_entity_poly.entity_id
_entity_poly.type
_entity_poly.pdbx_seq_one_letter_code
_entity_poly.pdbx_strand_id
1 'polypeptide(L)'
;MEEGKKFYLTRKGLENLEKEYESLKKIRVAMTDNEVPKLLESEDLNPEYVSFQEDLERLENRIIELENIFKNKEIIKSPSPEQAGSVNIGAKVAVEVEGEKEEFMIVGTLEADPSIGRISNESPVGVAFLGHK
;
A
#
# COMPACT_ATOMS: atom_id res chain seq x y z
N MET A 1 2.36 -17.12 -6.53
CA MET A 1 2.96 -15.78 -6.72
C MET A 1 2.42 -15.27 -8.04
N GLU A 2 1.61 -14.21 -8.05
CA GLU A 2 1.15 -13.60 -9.31
C GLU A 2 2.34 -12.89 -9.97
N GLU A 3 3.06 -13.60 -10.84
CA GLU A 3 4.03 -13.01 -11.74
C GLU A 3 3.29 -12.05 -12.69
N GLY A 4 3.46 -10.74 -12.48
CA GLY A 4 3.00 -9.71 -13.42
C GLY A 4 2.19 -8.55 -12.83
N LYS A 5 1.82 -8.56 -11.55
CA LYS A 5 1.10 -7.42 -10.96
C LYS A 5 2.05 -6.24 -10.73
N LYS A 6 1.92 -5.19 -11.55
CA LYS A 6 2.63 -3.92 -11.36
C LYS A 6 1.92 -3.07 -10.31
N PHE A 7 2.68 -2.52 -9.37
CA PHE A 7 2.16 -1.61 -8.36
C PHE A 7 2.49 -0.16 -8.71
N TYR A 8 1.49 0.61 -9.11
CA TYR A 8 1.67 2.03 -9.40
C TYR A 8 1.73 2.82 -8.09
N LEU A 9 2.82 3.55 -7.86
CA LEU A 9 3.03 4.30 -6.63
C LEU A 9 3.47 5.73 -6.93
N THR A 10 2.88 6.70 -6.25
CA THR A 10 3.43 8.05 -6.19
C THR A 10 4.72 8.05 -5.38
N ARG A 11 5.57 9.07 -5.56
CA ARG A 11 6.78 9.24 -4.72
C ARG A 11 6.44 9.28 -3.23
N LYS A 12 5.36 9.97 -2.87
CA LYS A 12 4.89 10.05 -1.48
C LYS A 12 4.43 8.69 -0.95
N GLY A 13 3.71 7.92 -1.77
CA GLY A 13 3.29 6.56 -1.42
C GLY A 13 4.48 5.64 -1.18
N LEU A 14 5.50 5.70 -2.03
CA LEU A 14 6.73 4.95 -1.83
C LEU A 14 7.42 5.32 -0.50
N GLU A 15 7.61 6.60 -0.23
CA GLU A 15 8.25 7.04 1.03
C GLU A 15 7.48 6.57 2.27
N ASN A 16 6.16 6.54 2.21
CA ASN A 16 5.34 6.02 3.30
C ASN A 16 5.53 4.52 3.51
N LEU A 17 5.56 3.73 2.43
CA LEU A 17 5.79 2.29 2.50
C LEU A 17 7.22 1.97 2.97
N GLU A 18 8.22 2.76 2.57
CA GLU A 18 9.60 2.61 3.06
C GLU A 18 9.70 2.88 4.57
N LYS A 19 8.99 3.89 5.08
CA LYS A 19 8.91 4.16 6.52
C LYS A 19 8.21 3.02 7.27
N GLU A 20 7.12 2.49 6.72
CA GLU A 20 6.42 1.33 7.27
C GLU A 20 7.37 0.12 7.35
N TYR A 21 8.04 -0.21 6.24
CA TYR A 21 8.99 -1.33 6.16
C TYR A 21 10.11 -1.23 7.22
N GLU A 22 10.73 -0.06 7.35
CA GLU A 22 11.78 0.15 8.36
C GLU A 22 11.24 0.08 9.79
N SER A 23 10.00 0.51 10.02
CA SER A 23 9.34 0.34 11.33
C SER A 23 9.11 -1.15 11.63
N LEU A 24 8.58 -1.92 10.68
CA LEU A 24 8.32 -3.35 10.84
C LEU A 24 9.61 -4.13 11.11
N LYS A 25 10.71 -3.80 10.42
CA LYS A 25 12.02 -4.42 10.68
C LYS A 25 12.52 -4.18 12.11
N LYS A 26 12.33 -2.97 12.65
CA LYS A 26 12.70 -2.67 14.04
C LYS A 26 11.86 -3.48 15.03
N ILE A 27 10.56 -3.59 14.78
CA ILE A 27 9.64 -4.38 15.62
C ILE A 27 10.04 -5.86 15.59
N ARG A 28 10.34 -6.40 14.41
CA ARG A 28 10.80 -7.79 14.22
C ARG A 28 12.03 -8.11 15.06
N VAL A 29 13.05 -7.24 15.01
CA VAL A 29 14.27 -7.40 15.80
C VAL A 29 13.93 -7.36 17.30
N ALA A 30 13.14 -6.37 17.73
CA ALA A 30 12.75 -6.26 19.13
C ALA A 30 11.95 -7.48 19.65
N MET A 31 11.04 -8.03 18.84
CA MET A 31 10.29 -9.24 19.15
C MET A 31 11.20 -10.47 19.25
N THR A 32 12.15 -10.62 18.34
CA THR A 32 13.04 -11.79 18.31
C THR A 32 14.07 -11.75 19.45
N ASP A 33 14.61 -10.57 19.76
CA ASP A 33 15.65 -10.41 20.78
C ASP A 33 15.09 -10.42 22.21
N ASN A 34 13.85 -9.94 22.44
CA ASN A 34 13.31 -9.78 23.79
C ASN A 34 12.24 -10.81 24.17
N GLU A 35 11.38 -11.24 23.23
CA GLU A 35 10.22 -12.06 23.57
C GLU A 35 10.52 -13.55 23.43
N VAL A 36 11.29 -13.95 22.41
CA VAL A 36 11.69 -15.36 22.21
C VAL A 36 12.42 -15.95 23.42
N PRO A 37 13.43 -15.28 24.02
CA PRO A 37 14.10 -15.82 25.21
C PRO A 37 13.16 -16.00 26.41
N LYS A 38 12.27 -15.03 26.67
CA LYS A 38 11.33 -15.09 27.81
C LYS A 38 10.32 -16.23 27.68
N LEU A 39 9.85 -16.51 26.47
CA LEU A 39 8.88 -17.57 26.22
C LEU A 39 9.51 -18.97 26.26
N LEU A 40 10.82 -19.09 25.98
CA LEU A 40 11.56 -20.35 26.10
C LEU A 40 11.89 -20.72 27.56
N GLU A 41 11.92 -19.75 28.48
CA GLU A 41 12.12 -19.97 29.92
C GLU A 41 10.85 -20.48 30.63
N SER A 42 9.69 -20.43 29.98
CA SER A 42 8.43 -20.96 30.54
C SER A 42 8.29 -22.46 30.23
N GLU A 43 8.22 -23.30 31.27
CA GLU A 43 8.18 -24.77 31.15
C GLU A 43 6.80 -25.37 30.77
N ASP A 44 5.77 -24.55 30.59
CA ASP A 44 4.40 -24.99 30.24
C ASP A 44 4.06 -24.80 28.75
N LEU A 45 3.07 -25.54 28.24
CA LEU A 45 2.45 -25.36 26.92
C LEU A 45 1.81 -23.96 26.83
N ASN A 46 2.62 -22.95 26.54
CA ASN A 46 2.29 -21.54 26.79
C ASN A 46 1.43 -20.96 25.65
N PRO A 47 0.15 -20.62 25.88
CA PRO A 47 -0.70 -19.94 24.89
C PRO A 47 -0.08 -18.64 24.37
N GLU A 48 0.69 -17.97 25.20
CA GLU A 48 1.45 -16.76 24.92
C GLU A 48 2.51 -16.99 23.83
N TYR A 49 3.13 -18.18 23.78
CA TYR A 49 4.06 -18.53 22.70
C TYR A 49 3.33 -18.69 21.37
N VAL A 50 2.14 -19.30 21.38
CA VAL A 50 1.31 -19.43 20.16
C VAL A 50 0.88 -18.06 19.65
N SER A 51 0.40 -17.18 20.54
CA SER A 51 0.03 -15.81 20.17
C SER A 51 1.22 -15.03 19.61
N PHE A 52 2.40 -15.18 20.22
CA PHE A 52 3.62 -14.56 19.73
C PHE A 52 4.00 -15.05 18.32
N GLN A 53 3.91 -16.35 18.06
CA GLN A 53 4.17 -16.91 16.73
C GLN A 53 3.19 -16.37 15.69
N GLU A 54 1.90 -16.26 16.02
CA GLU A 54 0.90 -15.67 15.11
C GLU A 54 1.21 -14.20 14.79
N ASP A 55 1.60 -13.41 15.78
CA ASP A 55 1.94 -12.00 15.58
C ASP A 55 3.23 -11.84 14.76
N LEU A 56 4.23 -12.69 15.00
CA LEU A 56 5.44 -12.74 14.19
C LEU A 56 5.13 -13.14 12.74
N GLU A 57 4.26 -14.14 12.53
CA GLU A 57 3.83 -14.57 11.20
C GLU A 57 3.09 -13.45 10.46
N ARG A 58 2.16 -12.74 11.12
CA ARG A 58 1.47 -11.58 10.55
C ARG A 58 2.46 -10.48 10.13
N LEU A 59 3.46 -10.20 10.98
CA LEU A 59 4.49 -9.22 10.71
C LEU A 59 5.34 -9.63 9.50
N GLU A 60 5.84 -10.86 9.46
CA GLU A 60 6.66 -11.36 8.35
C GLU A 60 5.87 -11.40 7.04
N ASN A 61 4.59 -11.79 7.07
CA ASN A 61 3.71 -11.75 5.91
C ASN A 61 3.59 -10.32 5.34
N ARG A 62 3.46 -9.30 6.21
CA ARG A 62 3.42 -7.90 5.76
C ARG A 62 4.75 -7.44 5.18
N ILE A 63 5.87 -7.85 5.77
CA ILE A 63 7.21 -7.56 5.23
C ILE A 63 7.37 -8.17 3.83
N ILE A 64 7.00 -9.43 3.64
CA ILE A 64 7.06 -10.13 2.34
C ILE A 64 6.18 -9.42 1.30
N GLU A 65 4.99 -8.97 1.69
CA GLU A 65 4.10 -8.19 0.83
C GLU A 65 4.78 -6.88 0.38
N LEU A 66 5.36 -6.12 1.32
CA LEU A 66 6.07 -4.87 1.02
C LEU A 66 7.28 -5.11 0.11
N GLU A 67 8.04 -6.18 0.31
CA GLU A 67 9.16 -6.56 -0.57
C GLU A 67 8.68 -6.89 -1.99
N ASN A 68 7.55 -7.61 -2.10
CA ASN A 68 6.93 -7.89 -3.39
C ASN A 68 6.45 -6.60 -4.08
N ILE A 69 5.89 -5.65 -3.32
CA ILE A 69 5.50 -4.33 -3.83
C ILE A 69 6.75 -3.58 -4.32
N PHE A 70 7.82 -3.54 -3.53
CA PHE A 70 9.05 -2.83 -3.92
C PHE A 70 9.75 -3.43 -5.13
N LYS A 71 9.65 -4.75 -5.31
CA LYS A 71 10.19 -5.45 -6.48
C LYS A 71 9.41 -5.14 -7.77
N ASN A 72 8.10 -4.95 -7.66
CA ASN A 72 7.19 -4.81 -8.81
C ASN A 72 6.58 -3.40 -8.95
N LYS A 73 7.13 -2.39 -8.27
CA LYS A 73 6.60 -1.01 -8.31
C LYS A 73 6.97 -0.27 -9.59
N GLU A 74 6.06 0.60 -10.03
CA GLU A 74 6.29 1.61 -11.06
C GLU A 74 5.96 2.99 -10.50
N ILE A 75 6.92 3.91 -10.53
CA ILE A 75 6.73 5.25 -9.96
C ILE A 75 6.00 6.15 -10.94
N ILE A 76 4.80 6.54 -10.57
CA ILE A 76 3.96 7.47 -11.34
C ILE A 76 4.28 8.92 -10.98
N LYS A 77 4.24 9.79 -11.99
CA LYS A 77 4.30 11.24 -11.84
C LYS A 77 2.94 11.81 -12.22
N SER A 78 2.58 12.93 -11.62
CA SER A 78 1.42 13.69 -12.09
C SER A 78 1.64 14.07 -13.57
N PRO A 79 0.63 13.87 -14.43
CA PRO A 79 0.75 14.19 -15.85
C PRO A 79 1.08 15.67 -16.03
N SER A 80 1.95 15.99 -16.99
CA SER A 80 2.23 17.38 -17.34
C SER A 80 1.00 18.02 -17.99
N PRO A 81 0.90 19.37 -18.02
CA PRO A 81 -0.20 20.06 -18.70
C PRO A 81 -0.36 19.64 -20.18
N GLU A 82 0.70 19.16 -20.82
CA GLU A 82 0.71 18.66 -22.20
C GLU A 82 0.03 17.29 -22.34
N GLN A 83 -0.08 16.52 -21.24
CA GLN A 83 -0.75 15.23 -21.17
C GLN A 83 -2.20 15.34 -20.66
N ALA A 84 -2.70 16.55 -20.42
CA ALA A 84 -4.03 16.83 -19.86
C ALA A 84 -5.20 16.41 -20.78
N GLY A 85 -4.93 15.97 -22.01
CA GLY A 85 -5.95 15.50 -22.95
C GLY A 85 -6.33 14.02 -22.80
N SER A 86 -5.83 13.31 -21.79
CA SER A 86 -6.25 11.94 -21.45
C SER A 86 -5.98 11.65 -19.97
N VAL A 87 -6.96 11.09 -19.26
CA VAL A 87 -6.81 10.70 -17.86
C VAL A 87 -5.91 9.47 -17.75
N ASN A 88 -4.78 9.64 -17.07
CA ASN A 88 -3.79 8.60 -16.77
C ASN A 88 -3.66 8.39 -15.26
N ILE A 89 -2.96 7.34 -14.83
CA ILE A 89 -2.64 7.15 -13.42
C ILE A 89 -1.79 8.34 -12.93
N GLY A 90 -2.22 8.99 -11.84
CA GLY A 90 -1.68 10.23 -11.30
C GLY A 90 -2.43 11.50 -11.75
N ALA A 91 -3.40 11.39 -12.65
CA ALA A 91 -4.23 12.50 -13.10
C ALA A 91 -5.24 12.92 -12.03
N LYS A 92 -5.54 14.23 -12.01
CA LYS A 92 -6.67 14.78 -11.27
C LYS A 92 -7.86 14.92 -12.22
N VAL A 93 -9.03 14.48 -11.76
CA VAL A 93 -10.29 14.53 -12.50
C VAL A 93 -11.29 15.32 -11.67
N ALA A 94 -11.90 16.35 -12.24
CA ALA A 94 -12.99 17.08 -11.61
C ALA A 94 -14.32 16.54 -12.18
N VAL A 95 -15.24 16.15 -11.30
CA VAL A 95 -16.56 15.61 -11.65
C VAL A 95 -17.60 16.53 -11.04
N GLU A 96 -18.67 16.80 -11.78
CA GLU A 96 -19.83 17.52 -11.25
C GLU A 96 -20.90 16.52 -10.84
N VAL A 97 -21.25 16.50 -9.56
CA VAL A 97 -22.30 15.66 -8.98
C VAL A 97 -23.33 16.59 -8.35
N GLU A 98 -24.56 16.54 -8.86
CA GLU A 98 -25.69 17.36 -8.34
C GLU A 98 -25.41 18.88 -8.28
N GLY A 99 -24.53 19.39 -9.15
CA GLY A 99 -24.15 20.80 -9.20
C GLY A 99 -22.94 21.17 -8.32
N GLU A 100 -22.39 20.21 -7.56
CA GLU A 100 -21.15 20.37 -6.81
C GLU A 100 -19.97 19.77 -7.57
N LYS A 101 -18.83 20.49 -7.58
CA LYS A 101 -17.60 20.01 -8.20
C LYS A 101 -16.77 19.27 -7.18
N GLU A 102 -16.56 17.98 -7.41
CA GLU A 102 -15.65 17.14 -6.63
C GLU A 102 -14.38 16.85 -7.42
N GLU A 103 -13.23 16.86 -6.73
CA GLU A 103 -11.94 16.53 -7.33
C GLU A 103 -11.45 15.15 -6.85
N PHE A 104 -11.11 14.32 -7.82
CA PHE A 104 -10.55 12.99 -7.60
C PHE A 104 -9.15 12.88 -8.20
N MET A 105 -8.35 11.97 -7.67
CA MET A 105 -7.05 11.59 -8.23
C MET A 105 -7.03 10.08 -8.49
N ILE A 106 -6.69 9.69 -9.72
CA ILE A 106 -6.49 8.29 -10.05
C ILE A 106 -5.11 7.86 -9.54
N VAL A 107 -5.06 6.87 -8.67
CA VAL A 107 -3.82 6.35 -8.05
C VAL A 107 -3.76 4.83 -8.16
N GLY A 108 -2.63 4.22 -7.78
CA GLY A 108 -2.56 2.77 -7.64
C GLY A 108 -3.44 2.25 -6.51
N THR A 109 -3.83 0.98 -6.58
CA THR A 109 -4.65 0.31 -5.55
C THR A 109 -4.12 0.47 -4.13
N LEU A 110 -2.80 0.49 -3.94
CA LEU A 110 -2.17 0.63 -2.63
C LEU A 110 -2.32 2.02 -1.99
N GLU A 111 -2.60 3.05 -2.78
CA GLU A 111 -2.76 4.44 -2.31
C GLU A 111 -4.20 4.94 -2.40
N ALA A 112 -5.11 4.07 -2.85
CA ALA A 112 -6.50 4.41 -3.05
C ALA A 112 -7.21 4.60 -1.71
N ASP A 113 -7.90 5.72 -1.60
CA ASP A 113 -8.72 6.08 -0.47
C ASP A 113 -9.85 7.00 -0.98
N PRO A 114 -11.02 6.42 -1.30
CA PRO A 114 -12.14 7.18 -1.84
C PRO A 114 -12.61 8.30 -0.91
N SER A 115 -12.39 8.17 0.41
CA SER A 115 -12.83 9.18 1.39
C SER A 115 -12.10 10.52 1.27
N ILE A 116 -10.88 10.50 0.70
CA ILE A 116 -10.07 11.69 0.43
C ILE A 116 -9.90 11.94 -1.08
N GLY A 117 -10.78 11.37 -1.90
CA GLY A 117 -10.79 11.56 -3.35
C GLY A 117 -9.69 10.80 -4.10
N ARG A 118 -9.11 9.73 -3.55
CA ARG A 118 -8.12 8.90 -4.23
C ARG A 118 -8.75 7.60 -4.76
N ILE A 119 -8.85 7.47 -6.07
CA ILE A 119 -9.53 6.34 -6.71
C ILE A 119 -8.50 5.36 -7.27
N SER A 120 -8.67 4.07 -6.99
CA SER A 120 -7.81 3.02 -7.56
C SER A 120 -8.01 2.91 -9.08
N ASN A 121 -6.91 2.82 -9.81
CA ASN A 121 -6.87 2.53 -11.24
C ASN A 121 -7.49 1.16 -11.60
N GLU A 122 -7.62 0.24 -10.65
CA GLU A 122 -8.24 -1.09 -10.81
C GLU A 122 -9.74 -1.08 -10.43
N SER A 123 -10.25 0.00 -9.84
CA SER A 123 -11.67 0.10 -9.47
C SER A 123 -12.57 0.34 -10.69
N PRO A 124 -13.86 -0.04 -10.65
CA PRO A 124 -14.80 0.24 -11.75
C PRO A 124 -14.82 1.71 -12.17
N VAL A 125 -14.75 2.61 -11.17
CA VAL A 125 -14.73 4.06 -11.37
C VAL A 125 -13.39 4.50 -11.98
N GLY A 126 -12.26 4.01 -11.47
CA GLY A 126 -10.95 4.35 -12.01
C GLY A 126 -10.77 3.87 -13.46
N VAL A 127 -11.22 2.66 -13.78
CA VAL A 127 -11.21 2.12 -15.15
C VAL A 127 -12.09 2.96 -16.08
N ALA A 128 -13.24 3.44 -15.60
CA ALA A 128 -14.11 4.32 -16.38
C ALA A 128 -13.45 5.67 -16.66
N PHE A 129 -12.62 6.20 -15.76
CA PHE A 129 -11.88 7.43 -16.00
C PHE A 129 -10.67 7.24 -16.91
N LEU A 130 -9.93 6.13 -16.81
CA LEU A 130 -8.73 5.91 -17.61
C LEU A 130 -9.00 6.02 -19.11
N GLY A 131 -8.17 6.82 -19.80
CA GLY A 131 -8.26 7.02 -21.25
C GLY A 131 -9.38 7.95 -21.72
N HIS A 132 -10.26 8.42 -20.83
CA HIS A 132 -11.21 9.48 -21.15
C HIS A 132 -10.53 10.85 -21.22
N LYS A 133 -11.14 11.78 -21.96
CA LYS A 133 -10.65 13.15 -22.14
C LYS A 133 -11.47 14.13 -21.32
#